data_AF-A0A843JAT1-F1
#
_entry.id   AF-A0A843JAT1-F1
#
_cell.length_a   1.000
_cell.length_b   1.000
_cell.length_c   1.000
_cell.angle_alpha   90.00
_cell.angle_beta   90.00
_cell.angle_gamma   90.00
#
_symmetry.space_group_name_H-M   'P 1'
#
loop_
_entity.id
_entity.type
_entity.pdbx_description
1 polymer ?
#
loop_
_entity_poly.entity_id
_entity_poly.type
_entity_poly.pdbx_seq_one_letter_code
_entity_poly.pdbx_strand_id
1 'polypeptide(L)'
;MTYLEYETVPHSILDFYIYTLFMSILIAFFSFWLVFALHRHHGRDVEWVTSLTEYAEGQGKNVIAMKALTEEMDKAMGPRFFWLALVLFVLFVISNLLQGIFYLFMSDELVFILENFTIAYAAVSISLTDLYVLDRIQKMDSIQSKFTQAFSDSMVDVVPVLGSMNERKHQYLWLHALLMVITLGLYGLFFIIWVAHIMNDHIKKQWVYEREVVEWMMSKDNVDSIDVRITPKKMNLLEKIYRYV
;
A
#
# COMPACT_ATOMS: atom_id res chain seq x y z
N MET A 1 53.78 18.89 2.87
CA MET A 1 52.33 18.70 2.73
C MET A 1 52.16 17.48 1.85
N THR A 2 52.13 16.32 2.48
CA THR A 2 52.03 15.01 1.84
C THR A 2 50.60 14.82 1.38
N TYR A 3 50.42 14.60 0.08
CA TYR A 3 49.16 14.10 -0.47
C TYR A 3 48.91 12.75 0.21
N LEU A 4 47.86 12.69 1.03
CA LEU A 4 47.31 11.42 1.47
C LEU A 4 46.83 10.72 0.20
N GLU A 5 47.62 9.75 -0.26
CA GLU A 5 47.20 8.71 -1.18
C GLU A 5 45.92 8.13 -0.59
N TYR A 6 44.78 8.44 -1.21
CA TYR A 6 43.58 7.66 -1.01
C TYR A 6 43.95 6.24 -1.46
N GLU A 7 44.26 5.39 -0.48
CA GLU A 7 44.38 3.95 -0.69
C GLU A 7 43.17 3.51 -1.50
N THR A 8 43.48 3.02 -2.70
CA THR A 8 42.56 2.67 -3.76
C THR A 8 41.49 1.74 -3.22
N VAL A 9 40.25 2.23 -3.14
CA VAL A 9 39.08 1.38 -2.95
C VAL A 9 39.10 0.33 -4.08
N PRO A 10 39.10 -0.98 -3.80
CA PRO A 10 39.38 -2.03 -4.78
C PRO A 10 38.13 -2.39 -5.59
N HIS A 11 37.36 -1.39 -6.00
CA HIS A 11 36.21 -1.58 -6.86
C HIS A 11 36.48 -0.85 -8.15
N SER A 12 36.50 -1.60 -9.25
CA SER A 12 36.57 -0.98 -10.56
C SER A 12 35.35 -0.08 -10.72
N ILE A 13 35.50 0.99 -11.49
CA ILE A 13 34.41 1.89 -11.86
C ILE A 13 33.19 1.08 -12.39
N LEU A 14 33.44 -0.03 -13.11
CA LEU A 14 32.45 -0.99 -13.56
C LEU A 14 31.69 -1.69 -12.42
N ASP A 15 32.35 -2.04 -11.31
CA ASP A 15 31.71 -2.68 -10.15
C ASP A 15 30.75 -1.72 -9.44
N PHE A 16 31.12 -0.45 -9.33
CA PHE A 16 30.24 0.60 -8.81
C PHE A 16 28.99 0.74 -9.68
N TYR A 17 29.15 0.67 -11.01
CA TYR A 17 28.05 0.77 -11.97
C TYR A 17 27.05 -0.38 -11.87
N ILE A 18 27.57 -1.61 -11.83
CA ILE A 18 26.75 -2.80 -11.66
C ILE A 18 25.99 -2.70 -10.32
N TYR A 19 26.68 -2.31 -9.24
CA TYR A 19 26.04 -2.12 -7.95
C TYR A 19 24.90 -1.09 -7.98
N THR A 20 25.13 0.10 -8.53
CA THR A 20 24.11 1.16 -8.61
C THR A 20 22.89 0.73 -9.41
N LEU A 21 23.10 0.06 -10.54
CA LEU A 21 22.04 -0.40 -11.43
C LEU A 21 21.20 -1.52 -10.79
N PHE A 22 21.84 -2.46 -10.08
CA PHE A 22 21.11 -3.50 -9.35
C PHE A 22 20.33 -2.93 -8.17
N MET A 23 20.91 -2.01 -7.41
CA MET A 23 20.26 -1.41 -6.24
C MET A 23 19.08 -0.51 -6.64
N SER A 24 19.20 0.27 -7.73
CA SER A 24 18.13 1.15 -8.20
C SER A 24 16.89 0.35 -8.64
N ILE A 25 17.08 -0.76 -9.36
CA ILE A 25 16.00 -1.66 -9.78
C ILE A 25 15.30 -2.27 -8.57
N LEU A 26 16.06 -2.71 -7.56
CA LEU A 26 15.48 -3.25 -6.33
C LEU A 26 14.63 -2.20 -5.59
N ILE A 27 15.12 -0.96 -5.46
CA ILE A 27 14.37 0.13 -4.83
C ILE A 27 13.06 0.40 -5.58
N ALA A 28 13.12 0.46 -6.92
CA ALA A 28 11.93 0.67 -7.75
C ALA A 28 10.94 -0.51 -7.64
N PHE A 29 11.46 -1.74 -7.55
CA PHE A 29 10.65 -2.93 -7.33
C PHE A 29 9.93 -2.87 -5.98
N PHE A 30 10.63 -2.60 -4.88
CA PHE A 30 10.01 -2.47 -3.55
C PHE A 30 8.97 -1.35 -3.50
N SER A 31 9.26 -0.21 -4.11
CA SER A 31 8.33 0.93 -4.20
C SER A 31 7.06 0.54 -4.96
N PHE A 32 7.19 -0.08 -6.13
CA PHE A 32 6.04 -0.59 -6.89
C PHE A 32 5.26 -1.63 -6.06
N TRP A 33 5.95 -2.50 -5.36
CA TRP A 33 5.32 -3.58 -4.61
C TRP A 33 4.52 -3.09 -3.41
N LEU A 34 4.96 -2.01 -2.77
CA LEU A 34 4.19 -1.32 -1.73
C LEU A 34 2.89 -0.73 -2.30
N VAL A 35 2.94 -0.08 -3.47
CA VAL A 35 1.74 0.46 -4.14
C VAL A 35 0.79 -0.65 -4.57
N PHE A 36 1.32 -1.76 -5.09
CA PHE A 36 0.50 -2.91 -5.46
C PHE A 36 -0.19 -3.55 -4.25
N ALA A 37 0.55 -3.73 -3.15
CA ALA A 37 0.00 -4.28 -1.93
C ALA A 37 -1.14 -3.41 -1.39
N LEU A 38 -0.94 -2.10 -1.35
CA LEU A 38 -1.98 -1.13 -1.01
C LEU A 38 -3.19 -1.23 -1.96
N HIS A 39 -2.97 -1.33 -3.27
CA HIS A 39 -4.05 -1.43 -4.25
C HIS A 39 -4.88 -2.71 -4.09
N ARG A 40 -4.23 -3.85 -3.86
CA ARG A 40 -4.92 -5.11 -3.59
C ARG A 40 -5.71 -5.06 -2.29
N HIS A 41 -5.11 -4.49 -1.25
CA HIS A 41 -5.76 -4.34 0.05
C HIS A 41 -6.98 -3.42 -0.04
N HIS A 42 -6.87 -2.28 -0.74
CA HIS A 42 -8.00 -1.40 -1.02
C HIS A 42 -9.14 -2.11 -1.77
N GLY A 43 -8.84 -2.90 -2.80
CA GLY A 43 -9.87 -3.66 -3.52
C GLY A 43 -10.63 -4.64 -2.61
N ARG A 44 -9.95 -5.24 -1.63
CA ARG A 44 -10.57 -6.08 -0.60
C ARG A 44 -11.47 -5.27 0.32
N ASP A 45 -11.01 -4.09 0.75
CA ASP A 45 -11.79 -3.21 1.62
C ASP A 45 -13.08 -2.73 0.96
N VAL A 46 -13.02 -2.40 -0.34
CA VAL A 46 -14.21 -2.04 -1.13
C VAL A 46 -15.22 -3.18 -1.15
N GLU A 47 -14.78 -4.41 -1.43
CA GLU A 47 -15.67 -5.58 -1.44
C GLU A 47 -16.26 -5.83 -0.04
N TRP A 48 -15.45 -5.68 1.01
CA TRP A 48 -15.87 -5.87 2.39
C TRP A 48 -16.96 -4.87 2.81
N VAL A 49 -16.74 -3.57 2.62
CA VAL A 49 -17.74 -2.55 3.00
C VAL A 49 -19.01 -2.66 2.15
N THR A 50 -18.88 -3.03 0.88
CA THR A 50 -20.03 -3.31 0.00
C THR A 50 -20.84 -4.48 0.53
N SER A 51 -20.17 -5.59 0.87
CA SER A 51 -20.80 -6.81 1.39
C SER A 51 -21.57 -6.57 2.69
N LEU A 52 -20.98 -5.83 3.63
CA LEU A 52 -21.66 -5.48 4.88
C LEU A 52 -22.85 -4.54 4.67
N THR A 53 -22.75 -3.64 3.70
CA THR A 53 -23.87 -2.77 3.28
C THR A 53 -25.03 -3.60 2.73
N GLU A 54 -24.75 -4.53 1.82
CA GLU A 54 -25.74 -5.45 1.26
C GLU A 54 -26.37 -6.34 2.33
N TYR A 55 -25.58 -6.83 3.29
CA TYR A 55 -26.10 -7.59 4.42
C TYR A 55 -27.08 -6.77 5.26
N ALA A 56 -26.70 -5.56 5.68
CA ALA A 56 -27.57 -4.68 6.45
C ALA A 56 -28.87 -4.33 5.69
N GLU A 57 -28.78 -4.10 4.38
CA GLU A 57 -29.94 -3.86 3.51
C GLU A 57 -30.85 -5.09 3.44
N GLY A 58 -30.28 -6.29 3.30
CA GLY A 58 -31.02 -7.57 3.33
C GLY A 58 -31.73 -7.83 4.67
N GLN A 59 -31.24 -7.25 5.76
CA GLN A 59 -31.87 -7.27 7.08
C GLN A 59 -32.91 -6.13 7.25
N GLY A 60 -33.20 -5.37 6.20
CA GLY A 60 -34.15 -4.26 6.21
C GLY A 60 -33.68 -3.03 7.00
N LYS A 61 -32.37 -2.88 7.23
CA LYS A 61 -31.82 -1.76 7.99
C LYS A 61 -31.56 -0.55 7.10
N ASN A 62 -31.43 0.63 7.74
CA ASN A 62 -31.08 1.87 7.04
C ASN A 62 -29.59 1.87 6.66
N VAL A 63 -29.30 1.92 5.37
CA VAL A 63 -27.92 1.84 4.84
C VAL A 63 -27.46 3.11 4.12
N ILE A 64 -28.18 4.23 4.23
CA ILE A 64 -27.86 5.46 3.48
C ILE A 64 -26.43 5.95 3.79
N ALA A 65 -26.07 6.03 5.07
CA ALA A 65 -24.73 6.46 5.49
C ALA A 65 -23.64 5.47 5.03
N MET A 66 -23.92 4.17 5.10
CA MET A 66 -23.00 3.11 4.66
C MET A 66 -22.74 3.19 3.15
N LYS A 67 -23.79 3.36 2.32
CA LYS A 67 -23.65 3.49 0.87
C LYS A 67 -22.76 4.67 0.48
N ALA A 68 -22.92 5.82 1.14
CA ALA A 68 -22.06 6.98 0.91
C ALA A 68 -20.59 6.70 1.24
N LEU A 69 -20.32 5.99 2.35
CA LEU A 69 -18.96 5.62 2.76
C LEU A 69 -18.35 4.54 1.86
N THR A 70 -19.16 3.61 1.34
CA THR A 70 -18.73 2.62 0.33
C THR A 70 -18.27 3.31 -0.96
N GLU A 71 -19.01 4.32 -1.44
CA GLU A 71 -18.58 5.12 -2.59
C GLU A 71 -17.32 5.93 -2.30
N GLU A 72 -17.17 6.45 -1.08
CA GLU A 72 -15.96 7.15 -0.65
C GLU A 72 -14.75 6.20 -0.61
N MET A 73 -14.96 4.98 -0.12
CA MET A 73 -13.96 3.92 -0.10
C MET A 73 -13.54 3.55 -1.52
N ASP A 74 -14.46 3.31 -2.44
CA ASP A 74 -14.16 3.00 -3.86
C ASP A 74 -13.26 4.07 -4.50
N LYS A 75 -13.53 5.35 -4.20
CA LYS A 75 -12.76 6.49 -4.70
C LYS A 75 -11.49 6.81 -3.89
N ALA A 76 -11.18 6.05 -2.83
CA ALA A 76 -10.05 6.34 -1.94
C ALA A 76 -8.70 6.18 -2.66
N MET A 77 -8.60 5.18 -3.55
CA MET A 77 -7.48 4.95 -4.46
C MET A 77 -7.87 5.46 -5.85
N GLY A 78 -7.23 6.53 -6.32
CA GLY A 78 -7.49 7.02 -7.68
C GLY A 78 -7.26 5.92 -8.72
N PRO A 79 -8.18 5.69 -9.68
CA PRO A 79 -8.18 4.51 -10.56
C PRO A 79 -6.97 4.41 -11.49
N ARG A 80 -6.23 5.52 -11.65
CA ARG A 80 -5.08 5.62 -12.56
C ARG A 80 -3.73 5.50 -11.85
N PHE A 81 -3.69 5.61 -10.53
CA PHE A 81 -2.41 5.71 -9.82
C PHE A 81 -1.62 4.41 -9.85
N PHE A 82 -2.29 3.26 -9.69
CA PHE A 82 -1.65 1.94 -9.83
C PHE A 82 -1.00 1.78 -11.21
N TRP A 83 -1.74 2.09 -12.28
CA TRP A 83 -1.24 2.01 -13.64
C TRP A 83 -0.10 2.98 -13.91
N LEU A 84 -0.18 4.21 -13.37
CA LEU A 84 0.91 5.17 -13.45
C LEU A 84 2.17 4.64 -12.74
N ALA A 85 2.04 4.10 -11.53
CA ALA A 85 3.15 3.51 -10.79
C ALA A 85 3.77 2.32 -11.54
N LEU A 86 2.95 1.45 -12.14
CA LEU A 86 3.42 0.35 -12.98
C LEU A 86 4.18 0.83 -14.21
N VAL A 87 3.63 1.81 -14.94
CA VAL A 87 4.27 2.37 -16.14
C VAL A 87 5.60 3.03 -15.78
N LEU A 88 5.63 3.84 -14.70
CA LEU A 88 6.86 4.47 -14.23
C LEU A 88 7.91 3.44 -13.80
N PHE A 89 7.50 2.37 -13.11
CA PHE A 89 8.38 1.26 -12.76
C PHE A 89 8.98 0.60 -14.00
N VAL A 90 8.16 0.23 -14.99
CA VAL A 90 8.62 -0.42 -16.22
C VAL A 90 9.55 0.50 -17.01
N LEU A 91 9.19 1.79 -17.17
CA LEU A 91 10.03 2.77 -17.83
C LEU A 91 11.37 2.94 -17.11
N PHE A 92 11.36 2.95 -15.78
CA PHE A 92 12.58 3.04 -14.99
C PHE A 92 13.47 1.81 -15.15
N VAL A 93 12.91 0.59 -15.16
CA VAL A 93 13.67 -0.63 -15.42
C VAL A 93 14.29 -0.59 -16.82
N ILE A 94 13.50 -0.25 -17.84
CA ILE A 94 14.00 -0.13 -19.22
C ILE A 94 15.09 0.94 -19.32
N SER A 95 14.91 2.11 -18.70
CA SER A 95 15.91 3.17 -18.72
C SER A 95 17.22 2.74 -18.07
N ASN A 96 17.17 2.04 -16.93
CA ASN A 96 18.36 1.49 -16.28
C ASN A 96 19.06 0.46 -17.17
N LEU A 97 18.33 -0.46 -17.80
CA LEU A 97 18.92 -1.44 -18.72
C LEU A 97 19.62 -0.77 -19.93
N LEU A 98 18.97 0.23 -20.52
CA LEU A 98 19.56 1.01 -21.62
C LEU A 98 20.79 1.78 -21.16
N GLN A 99 20.74 2.40 -19.98
CA GLN A 99 21.86 3.09 -19.36
C GLN A 99 23.05 2.15 -19.18
N GLY A 100 22.83 0.92 -18.71
CA GLY A 100 23.87 -0.11 -18.61
C GLY A 100 24.52 -0.47 -19.95
N ILE A 101 23.76 -0.47 -21.06
CA ILE A 101 24.30 -0.67 -22.41
C ILE A 101 25.11 0.56 -22.85
N PHE A 102 24.60 1.76 -22.63
CA PHE A 102 25.27 3.02 -23.01
C PHE A 102 26.59 3.24 -22.28
N TYR A 103 26.71 2.73 -21.05
CA TYR A 103 27.95 2.81 -20.27
C TYR A 103 29.15 2.14 -20.94
N LEU A 104 28.92 1.16 -21.81
CA LEU A 104 29.99 0.54 -22.60
C LEU A 104 30.60 1.49 -23.65
N PHE A 105 29.95 2.63 -23.91
CA PHE A 105 30.30 3.56 -24.99
C PHE A 105 30.49 5.01 -24.51
N MET A 106 30.32 5.29 -23.21
CA MET A 106 30.40 6.63 -22.63
C MET A 106 31.73 6.86 -21.91
N SER A 107 32.11 8.14 -21.73
CA SER A 107 33.24 8.52 -20.88
C SER A 107 32.88 8.35 -19.40
N ASP A 108 33.88 8.05 -18.57
CA ASP A 108 33.69 7.84 -17.12
C ASP A 108 33.00 9.03 -16.43
N GLU A 109 33.28 10.25 -16.86
CA GLU A 109 32.66 11.47 -16.31
C GLU A 109 31.15 11.53 -16.57
N LEU A 110 30.71 11.20 -17.79
CA LEU A 110 29.29 11.18 -18.15
C LEU A 110 28.55 10.06 -17.42
N VAL A 111 29.21 8.91 -17.27
CA VAL A 111 28.64 7.78 -16.55
C VAL A 111 28.40 8.14 -15.09
N PHE A 112 29.40 8.72 -14.42
CA PHE A 112 29.29 9.18 -13.04
C PHE A 112 28.13 10.17 -12.83
N ILE A 113 27.96 11.13 -13.74
CA ILE A 113 26.84 12.10 -13.68
C ILE A 113 25.48 11.38 -13.77
N LEU A 114 25.34 10.45 -14.73
CA LEU A 114 24.10 9.71 -14.93
C LEU A 114 23.76 8.82 -13.74
N GLU A 115 24.74 8.24 -13.06
CA GLU A 115 24.51 7.45 -11.86
C GLU A 115 24.00 8.27 -10.68
N ASN A 116 24.62 9.41 -10.43
CA ASN A 116 24.16 10.32 -9.38
C ASN A 116 22.72 10.75 -9.63
N PHE A 117 22.37 10.98 -10.91
CA PHE A 117 20.99 11.24 -11.29
C PHE A 117 20.06 10.05 -11.04
N THR A 118 20.47 8.82 -11.39
CA THR A 118 19.69 7.60 -11.13
C THR A 118 19.47 7.37 -9.64
N ILE A 119 20.49 7.57 -8.80
CA ILE A 119 20.40 7.44 -7.34
C ILE A 119 19.44 8.51 -6.78
N ALA A 120 19.60 9.77 -7.19
CA ALA A 120 18.73 10.85 -6.75
C ALA A 120 17.27 10.61 -7.17
N TYR A 121 17.05 10.16 -8.40
CA TYR A 121 15.73 9.80 -8.89
C TYR A 121 15.12 8.64 -8.09
N ALA A 122 15.90 7.60 -7.78
CA ALA A 122 15.44 6.47 -6.97
C ALA A 122 15.05 6.92 -5.56
N ALA A 123 15.87 7.76 -4.92
CA ALA A 123 15.62 8.31 -3.59
C ALA A 123 14.37 9.22 -3.55
N VAL A 124 14.15 10.05 -4.57
CA VAL A 124 12.93 10.86 -4.69
C VAL A 124 11.70 9.97 -4.95
N SER A 125 11.82 8.99 -5.85
CA SER A 125 10.73 8.09 -6.21
C SER A 125 10.21 7.32 -4.99
N ILE A 126 11.10 6.68 -4.23
CA ILE A 126 10.71 5.95 -3.01
C ILE A 126 10.06 6.88 -1.98
N SER A 127 10.61 8.08 -1.80
CA SER A 127 10.08 9.08 -0.87
C SER A 127 8.64 9.49 -1.21
N LEU A 128 8.37 9.74 -2.49
CA LEU A 128 7.03 10.07 -2.97
C LEU A 128 6.06 8.90 -2.84
N THR A 129 6.53 7.69 -3.13
CA THR A 129 5.75 6.46 -2.95
C THR A 129 5.35 6.27 -1.50
N ASP A 130 6.27 6.41 -0.55
CA ASP A 130 5.99 6.22 0.87
C ASP A 130 4.97 7.23 1.40
N LEU A 131 5.13 8.51 1.03
CA LEU A 131 4.19 9.57 1.41
C LEU A 131 2.79 9.30 0.85
N TYR A 132 2.72 8.88 -0.42
CA TYR A 132 1.46 8.51 -1.04
C TYR A 132 0.80 7.33 -0.33
N VAL A 133 1.56 6.27 -0.04
CA VAL A 133 1.01 5.07 0.60
C VAL A 133 0.51 5.40 2.00
N LEU A 134 1.28 6.19 2.77
CA LEU A 134 0.86 6.60 4.11
C LEU A 134 -0.42 7.46 4.09
N ASP A 135 -0.51 8.43 3.18
CA ASP A 135 -1.71 9.24 2.98
C ASP A 135 -2.95 8.36 2.70
N ARG A 136 -2.81 7.39 1.80
CA ARG A 136 -3.90 6.48 1.43
C ARG A 136 -4.32 5.59 2.58
N ILE A 137 -3.38 5.02 3.34
CA ILE A 137 -3.69 4.21 4.52
C ILE A 137 -4.47 5.04 5.55
N GLN A 138 -4.05 6.29 5.81
CA GLN A 138 -4.76 7.17 6.74
C GLN A 138 -6.18 7.50 6.27
N LYS A 139 -6.35 7.75 4.96
CA LYS A 139 -7.66 7.97 4.37
C LYS A 139 -8.56 6.73 4.51
N MET A 140 -8.02 5.55 4.21
CA MET A 140 -8.75 4.29 4.33
C MET A 140 -9.14 3.99 5.78
N ASP A 141 -8.22 4.16 6.74
CA ASP A 141 -8.51 4.05 8.18
C ASP A 141 -9.70 4.94 8.60
N SER A 142 -9.70 6.21 8.17
CA SER A 142 -10.76 7.17 8.52
C SER A 142 -12.12 6.73 7.97
N ILE A 143 -12.15 6.29 6.70
CA ILE A 143 -13.38 5.81 6.07
C ILE A 143 -13.87 4.53 6.77
N GLN A 144 -12.98 3.59 7.07
CA GLN A 144 -13.32 2.35 7.77
C GLN A 144 -13.85 2.61 9.18
N SER A 145 -13.22 3.51 9.94
CA SER A 145 -13.70 3.92 11.27
C SER A 145 -15.13 4.46 11.20
N LYS A 146 -15.40 5.38 10.26
CA LYS A 146 -16.76 5.92 10.05
C LYS A 146 -17.75 4.85 9.60
N PHE A 147 -17.31 3.95 8.71
CA PHE A 147 -18.14 2.88 8.18
C PHE A 147 -18.54 1.89 9.27
N THR A 148 -17.59 1.44 10.08
CA THR A 148 -17.85 0.50 11.18
C THR A 148 -18.78 1.10 12.23
N GLN A 149 -18.64 2.40 12.53
CA GLN A 149 -19.60 3.11 13.36
C GLN A 149 -21.01 3.13 12.73
N ALA A 150 -21.12 3.53 11.46
CA ALA A 150 -22.40 3.57 10.76
C ALA A 150 -23.07 2.20 10.68
N PHE A 151 -22.29 1.13 10.46
CA PHE A 151 -22.78 -0.24 10.48
C PHE A 151 -23.29 -0.62 11.87
N SER A 152 -22.51 -0.35 12.93
CA SER A 152 -22.92 -0.61 14.31
C SER A 152 -24.24 0.12 14.63
N ASP A 153 -24.34 1.41 14.30
CA ASP A 153 -25.51 2.24 14.55
C ASP A 153 -26.76 1.73 13.81
N SER A 154 -26.60 1.27 12.57
CA SER A 154 -27.71 0.69 11.79
C SER A 154 -28.14 -0.70 12.28
N MET A 155 -27.26 -1.40 13.01
CA MET A 155 -27.46 -2.77 13.44
C MET A 155 -27.66 -2.91 14.96
N VAL A 156 -27.85 -1.80 15.70
CA VAL A 156 -27.96 -1.75 17.18
C VAL A 156 -28.96 -2.76 17.76
N ASP A 157 -30.08 -3.02 17.09
CA ASP A 157 -31.09 -3.97 17.58
C ASP A 157 -30.66 -5.45 17.45
N VAL A 158 -29.50 -5.69 16.87
CA VAL A 158 -29.09 -7.00 16.34
C VAL A 158 -27.64 -7.34 16.73
N VAL A 159 -26.79 -6.34 16.93
CA VAL A 159 -25.35 -6.47 17.18
C VAL A 159 -25.04 -6.29 18.67
N PRO A 160 -24.30 -7.21 19.33
CA PRO A 160 -23.58 -6.85 20.55
C PRO A 160 -22.52 -5.83 20.16
N VAL A 161 -22.54 -4.63 20.75
CA VAL A 161 -21.69 -3.46 20.42
C VAL A 161 -20.29 -3.88 19.95
N LEU A 162 -20.11 -4.05 18.64
CA LEU A 162 -18.80 -4.24 18.05
C LEU A 162 -18.19 -2.86 18.05
N GLY A 163 -17.16 -2.66 18.88
CA GLY A 163 -16.46 -1.38 18.94
C GLY A 163 -16.03 -0.97 17.53
N SER A 164 -16.22 0.30 17.18
CA SER A 164 -15.72 0.81 15.91
C SER A 164 -14.21 0.60 15.82
N MET A 165 -13.71 0.39 14.60
CA MET A 165 -12.27 0.32 14.39
C MET A 165 -11.66 1.66 14.82
N ASN A 166 -10.81 1.64 15.85
CA ASN A 166 -10.17 2.86 16.35
C ASN A 166 -9.37 3.54 15.24
N GLU A 167 -9.77 4.75 14.88
CA GLU A 167 -9.01 5.59 13.96
C GLU A 167 -7.59 5.80 14.53
N ARG A 168 -6.57 5.50 13.72
CA ARG A 168 -5.20 5.83 14.12
C ARG A 168 -5.04 7.35 14.17
N LYS A 169 -4.29 7.83 15.16
CA LYS A 169 -3.91 9.26 15.21
C LYS A 169 -3.24 9.64 13.90
N HIS A 170 -3.77 10.69 13.28
CA HIS A 170 -3.25 11.22 12.03
C HIS A 170 -1.76 11.52 12.17
N GLN A 171 -0.92 10.94 11.32
CA GLN A 171 0.51 11.24 11.34
C GLN A 171 0.77 12.53 10.55
N TYR A 172 1.72 13.34 11.02
CA TYR A 172 2.09 14.59 10.39
C TYR A 172 2.86 14.35 9.08
N LEU A 173 2.14 14.10 7.98
CA LEU A 173 2.73 13.85 6.64
C LEU A 173 3.75 14.92 6.23
N TRP A 174 3.50 16.19 6.58
CA TRP A 174 4.39 17.30 6.28
C TRP A 174 5.76 17.19 6.97
N LEU A 175 5.83 16.58 8.16
CA LEU A 175 7.09 16.36 8.87
C LEU A 175 7.94 15.33 8.13
N HIS A 176 7.31 14.25 7.64
CA HIS A 176 8.00 13.26 6.82
C HIS A 176 8.46 13.86 5.50
N ALA A 177 7.62 14.66 4.83
CA ALA A 177 8.02 15.37 3.61
C ALA A 177 9.21 16.31 3.84
N LEU A 178 9.22 17.05 4.96
CA LEU A 178 10.35 17.90 5.34
C LEU A 178 11.63 17.09 5.55
N LEU A 179 11.54 15.96 6.26
CA LEU A 179 12.68 15.05 6.47
C LEU A 179 13.21 14.47 5.15
N MET A 180 12.32 14.14 4.20
CA MET A 180 12.72 13.70 2.86
C MET A 180 13.53 14.78 2.13
N VAL A 181 13.10 16.04 2.20
CA VAL A 181 13.81 17.16 1.55
C VAL A 181 15.17 17.38 2.19
N ILE A 182 15.24 17.47 3.52
CA ILE A 182 16.50 17.73 4.25
C ILE A 182 17.53 16.62 4.03
N THR A 183 17.07 15.37 3.86
CA THR A 183 17.94 14.21 3.65
C THR A 183 18.14 13.84 2.18
N LEU A 184 17.66 14.67 1.24
CA LEU A 184 17.69 14.39 -0.20
C LEU A 184 17.11 13.00 -0.57
N GLY A 185 16.08 12.58 0.15
CA GLY A 185 15.38 11.31 -0.06
C GLY A 185 16.00 10.10 0.62
N LEU A 186 17.16 10.23 1.29
CA LEU A 186 17.77 9.10 2.03
C LEU A 186 16.87 8.60 3.16
N TYR A 187 16.09 9.49 3.78
CA TYR A 187 15.07 9.11 4.78
C TYR A 187 14.04 8.11 4.20
N GLY A 188 13.80 8.11 2.88
CA GLY A 188 12.89 7.18 2.19
C GLY A 188 13.25 5.70 2.40
N LEU A 189 14.55 5.37 2.45
CA LEU A 189 14.99 4.00 2.68
C LEU A 189 14.60 3.46 4.05
N PHE A 190 14.56 4.32 5.07
CA PHE A 190 14.05 3.95 6.40
C PHE A 190 12.53 3.99 6.43
N PHE A 191 11.95 4.99 5.78
CA PHE A 191 10.53 5.26 5.84
C PHE A 191 9.70 4.17 5.14
N ILE A 192 10.19 3.55 4.07
CA ILE A 192 9.51 2.42 3.43
C ILE A 192 9.26 1.25 4.39
N ILE A 193 10.21 0.94 5.27
CA ILE A 193 10.08 -0.12 6.29
C ILE A 193 9.00 0.28 7.29
N TRP A 194 9.01 1.53 7.71
CA TRP A 194 8.01 2.09 8.63
C TRP A 194 6.60 2.09 8.02
N VAL A 195 6.45 2.51 6.76
CA VAL A 195 5.16 2.51 6.06
C VAL A 195 4.67 1.08 5.84
N ALA A 196 5.55 0.14 5.47
CA ALA A 196 5.19 -1.27 5.38
C ALA A 196 4.73 -1.82 6.74
N HIS A 197 5.37 -1.44 7.84
CA HIS A 197 4.93 -1.80 9.19
C HIS A 197 3.53 -1.24 9.51
N ILE A 198 3.27 0.03 9.20
CA ILE A 198 1.95 0.66 9.37
C ILE A 198 0.88 -0.07 8.54
N MET A 199 1.18 -0.41 7.29
CA MET A 199 0.27 -1.14 6.41
C MET A 199 -0.03 -2.54 6.96
N ASN A 200 0.95 -3.25 7.49
CA ASN A 200 0.73 -4.56 8.10
C ASN A 200 -0.10 -4.46 9.40
N ASP A 201 0.15 -3.45 10.23
CA ASP A 201 -0.66 -3.19 11.43
C ASP A 201 -2.11 -2.84 11.08
N HIS A 202 -2.32 -2.09 9.99
CA HIS A 202 -3.66 -1.79 9.44
C HIS A 202 -4.43 -3.07 9.14
N ILE A 203 -3.84 -3.91 8.29
CA ILE A 203 -4.44 -5.15 7.80
C ILE A 203 -4.74 -6.07 8.97
N LYS A 204 -3.81 -6.19 9.92
CA LYS A 204 -4.00 -7.04 11.11
C LYS A 204 -5.18 -6.58 11.97
N LYS A 205 -5.30 -5.27 12.23
CA LYS A 205 -6.43 -4.73 13.00
C LYS A 205 -7.76 -4.97 12.29
N GLN A 206 -7.76 -4.78 10.98
CA GLN A 206 -8.93 -5.04 10.16
C GLN A 206 -9.33 -6.52 10.19
N TRP A 207 -8.39 -7.46 10.05
CA TRP A 207 -8.68 -8.89 10.12
C TRP A 207 -9.28 -9.33 11.45
N VAL A 208 -8.84 -8.73 12.56
CA VAL A 208 -9.45 -9.00 13.87
C VAL A 208 -10.91 -8.57 13.88
N TYR A 209 -11.19 -7.34 13.43
CA TYR A 209 -12.55 -6.81 13.36
C TYR A 209 -13.44 -7.63 12.39
N GLU A 210 -12.93 -7.95 11.19
CA GLU A 210 -13.65 -8.76 10.21
C GLU A 210 -14.02 -10.13 10.76
N ARG A 211 -13.09 -10.80 11.45
CA ARG A 211 -13.36 -12.08 12.10
C ARG A 211 -14.46 -11.96 13.16
N GLU A 212 -14.40 -10.94 14.01
CA GLU A 212 -15.44 -10.70 15.04
C GLU A 212 -16.82 -10.45 14.42
N VAL A 213 -16.89 -9.69 13.32
CA VAL A 213 -18.14 -9.47 12.57
C VAL A 213 -18.66 -10.78 11.97
N VAL A 214 -17.80 -11.58 11.34
CA VAL A 214 -18.20 -12.86 10.71
C VAL A 214 -18.69 -13.85 11.76
N GLU A 215 -17.95 -14.02 12.86
CA GLU A 215 -18.33 -14.91 13.97
C GLU A 215 -19.70 -14.50 14.54
N TRP A 216 -19.93 -13.20 14.69
CA TRP A 216 -21.24 -12.69 15.09
C TRP A 216 -22.34 -13.01 14.08
N MET A 217 -22.14 -12.72 12.79
CA MET A 217 -23.13 -13.02 11.73
C MET A 217 -23.48 -14.51 11.69
N MET A 218 -22.47 -15.38 11.79
CA MET A 218 -22.68 -16.84 11.83
C MET A 218 -23.50 -17.27 13.05
N SER A 219 -23.17 -16.74 14.23
CA SER A 219 -23.90 -17.06 15.46
C SER A 219 -25.37 -16.64 15.39
N LYS A 220 -25.65 -15.47 14.81
CA LYS A 220 -26.99 -14.92 14.66
C LYS A 220 -27.81 -15.72 13.63
N ASP A 221 -27.21 -16.04 12.50
CA ASP A 221 -27.89 -16.74 11.42
C ASP A 221 -27.91 -18.28 11.64
N ASN A 222 -27.45 -18.74 12.81
CA ASN A 222 -27.43 -20.14 13.25
C ASN A 222 -26.70 -21.07 12.25
N VAL A 223 -25.58 -20.58 11.73
CA VAL A 223 -24.73 -21.28 10.76
C VAL A 223 -23.50 -21.81 11.48
N ASP A 224 -23.46 -23.12 11.75
CA ASP A 224 -22.38 -23.79 12.51
C ASP A 224 -21.03 -23.84 11.76
N SER A 225 -21.06 -23.75 10.42
CA SER A 225 -19.86 -23.69 9.58
C SER A 225 -20.20 -23.22 8.17
N ILE A 226 -19.29 -22.48 7.54
CA ILE A 226 -19.37 -22.18 6.12
C ILE A 226 -18.61 -23.29 5.39
N ASP A 227 -19.34 -24.27 4.84
CA ASP A 227 -18.75 -25.27 3.94
C ASP A 227 -18.40 -24.55 2.63
N VAL A 228 -17.15 -24.12 2.48
CA VAL A 228 -16.64 -23.47 1.25
C VAL A 228 -16.58 -24.52 0.14
N ARG A 229 -17.73 -24.89 -0.42
CA ARG A 229 -17.81 -25.72 -1.60
C ARG A 229 -17.53 -24.86 -2.80
N ILE A 230 -16.32 -24.98 -3.35
CA ILE A 230 -15.98 -24.43 -4.66
C ILE A 230 -16.94 -25.04 -5.69
N THR A 231 -18.02 -24.34 -5.98
CA THR A 231 -19.01 -24.71 -7.01
C THR A 231 -18.96 -23.65 -8.11
N PRO A 232 -18.85 -24.04 -9.41
CA PRO A 232 -18.56 -23.10 -10.50
C PRO A 232 -19.77 -22.25 -10.94
N LYS A 233 -20.73 -21.94 -10.05
CA LYS A 233 -21.95 -21.20 -10.42
C LYS A 233 -22.37 -20.25 -9.29
N LYS A 234 -22.29 -18.95 -9.60
CA LYS A 234 -22.64 -17.77 -8.77
C LYS A 234 -22.30 -17.95 -7.27
N MET A 235 -21.08 -17.53 -6.93
CA MET A 235 -20.56 -17.50 -5.55
C MET A 235 -21.51 -16.74 -4.61
N ASN A 236 -21.76 -17.33 -3.44
CA ASN A 236 -22.47 -16.65 -2.37
C ASN A 236 -21.53 -15.62 -1.68
N LEU A 237 -22.12 -14.68 -0.94
CA LEU A 237 -21.44 -13.55 -0.28
C LEU A 237 -20.25 -13.98 0.60
N LEU A 238 -20.39 -15.08 1.33
CA LEU A 238 -19.35 -15.62 2.21
C LEU A 238 -18.19 -16.20 1.40
N GLU A 239 -18.47 -16.85 0.27
CA GLU A 239 -17.42 -17.38 -0.62
C GLU A 239 -16.59 -16.28 -1.30
N LYS A 240 -17.18 -15.10 -1.54
CA LYS A 240 -16.44 -13.94 -2.05
C LYS A 240 -15.45 -13.39 -1.04
N ILE A 241 -15.87 -13.28 0.23
CA ILE A 241 -15.07 -12.77 1.34
C ILE A 241 -13.86 -13.68 1.60
N TYR A 242 -14.04 -15.00 1.56
CA TYR A 242 -12.96 -15.98 1.84
C TYR A 242 -11.94 -16.14 0.71
N ARG A 243 -12.19 -15.66 -0.51
CA ARG A 243 -11.25 -15.83 -1.64
C ARG A 243 -9.97 -15.00 -1.52
N TYR A 244 -9.89 -14.14 -0.51
CA TYR A 244 -8.80 -13.21 -0.26
C TYR A 244 -8.05 -13.45 1.06
N VAL A 245 -8.35 -14.56 1.75
CA VAL A 245 -7.53 -15.14 2.83
C VAL A 245 -6.54 -16.13 2.21
#